data_AF-A0A6A7AB32-F1
#
_entry.id   AF-A0A6A7AB32-F1
#
_cell.length_a   1.000
_cell.length_b   1.000
_cell.length_c   1.000
_cell.angle_alpha   90.00
_cell.angle_beta   90.00
_cell.angle_gamma   90.00
#
_symmetry.space_group_name_H-M   'P 1'
#
loop_
_entity.id
_entity.type
_entity.pdbx_description
1 polymer ?
#
loop_
_entity_poly.entity_id
_entity_poly.type
_entity_poly.pdbx_seq_one_letter_code
_entity_poly.pdbx_strand_id
1 'polypeptide(L)'
;MRTPSAYNILRNTVSLVNYCWNVAYRTTAPIIQDVGVEYSPVKFHGSLLKSNDFRLDAGPEVDAAWKSLGADYHAARVPADEAERSGLAPDQVKIKEQYGGGYPAHVEGLHHLHCLNLLRKSLAWNFDYYQKQGLGPFSNEPSILKNHITHCLDILRQQLMCTVDIGVLGQVWYQPPGKGPEAFVDFNTVHKCRNFDAIRDWAEKHQLPDVENTPADFLELPKEGDRIWHTVP
;
A
#
# COMPACT_ATOMS: atom_id res chain seq x y z
N MET A 1 -10.40 -48.91 -11.39
CA MET A 1 -9.96 -47.48 -11.37
C MET A 1 -9.21 -47.28 -10.06
N ARG A 2 -7.92 -46.89 -10.10
CA ARG A 2 -7.12 -46.65 -8.88
C ARG A 2 -7.38 -45.21 -8.41
N THR A 3 -7.85 -45.05 -7.17
CA THR A 3 -7.92 -43.76 -6.49
C THR A 3 -6.51 -43.19 -6.33
N PRO A 4 -6.27 -41.90 -6.64
CA PRO A 4 -4.97 -41.28 -6.40
C PRO A 4 -4.62 -41.32 -4.90
N SER A 5 -3.37 -41.65 -4.59
CA SER A 5 -2.84 -41.56 -3.21
C SER A 5 -2.95 -40.12 -2.70
N ALA A 6 -3.31 -39.94 -1.43
CA ALA A 6 -3.37 -38.63 -0.75
C ALA A 6 -2.06 -37.82 -0.91
N TYR A 7 -0.92 -38.49 -1.05
CA TYR A 7 0.38 -37.88 -1.32
C TYR A 7 0.46 -37.17 -2.68
N ASN A 8 -0.20 -37.72 -3.72
CA ASN A 8 -0.24 -37.10 -5.05
C ASN A 8 -1.20 -35.91 -5.10
N ILE A 9 -2.23 -35.89 -4.26
CA ILE A 9 -3.16 -34.76 -4.13
C ILE A 9 -2.42 -33.58 -3.47
N LEU A 10 -1.69 -33.83 -2.37
CA LEU A 10 -0.93 -32.82 -1.64
C LEU A 10 0.20 -32.18 -2.46
N ARG A 11 0.96 -32.98 -3.23
CA ARG A 11 2.00 -32.45 -4.14
C ARG A 11 1.42 -31.57 -5.25
N ASN A 12 0.28 -31.96 -5.82
CA ASN A 12 -0.38 -31.18 -6.87
C ASN A 12 -0.94 -29.86 -6.34
N THR A 13 -1.50 -29.82 -5.12
CA THR A 13 -1.96 -28.57 -4.50
C THR A 13 -0.82 -27.61 -4.17
N VAL A 14 0.30 -28.10 -3.61
CA VAL A 14 1.48 -27.25 -3.33
C VAL A 14 2.09 -26.73 -4.63
N SER A 15 2.15 -27.56 -5.67
CA SER A 15 2.62 -27.17 -7.00
C SER A 15 1.73 -26.11 -7.67
N LEU A 16 0.40 -26.20 -7.51
CA LEU A 16 -0.54 -25.23 -8.06
C LEU A 16 -0.53 -23.89 -7.32
N VAL A 17 -0.42 -23.91 -5.99
CA VAL A 17 -0.27 -22.68 -5.18
C VAL A 17 1.03 -21.96 -5.53
N ASN A 18 2.15 -22.70 -5.63
CA ASN A 18 3.42 -22.13 -6.07
C ASN A 18 3.38 -21.64 -7.52
N TYR A 19 2.62 -22.29 -8.40
CA TYR A 19 2.44 -21.85 -9.79
C TYR A 19 1.63 -20.55 -9.88
N CYS A 20 0.47 -20.46 -9.22
CA CYS A 20 -0.33 -19.23 -9.18
C CYS A 20 0.43 -18.06 -8.53
N TRP A 21 1.29 -18.35 -7.55
CA TRP A 21 2.17 -17.34 -6.94
C TRP A 21 3.20 -16.81 -7.92
N ASN A 22 3.99 -17.69 -8.56
CA ASN A 22 5.00 -17.30 -9.54
C ASN A 22 4.41 -16.61 -10.79
N VAL A 23 3.14 -16.86 -11.11
CA VAL A 23 2.42 -16.18 -12.20
C VAL A 23 2.00 -14.76 -11.80
N ALA A 24 1.68 -14.51 -10.53
CA ALA A 24 1.23 -13.21 -10.05
C ALA A 24 2.36 -12.31 -9.51
N TYR A 25 3.45 -12.88 -8.98
CA TYR A 25 4.57 -12.15 -8.38
C TYR A 25 5.91 -12.79 -8.77
N ARG A 26 6.87 -11.96 -9.21
CA ARG A 26 8.26 -12.41 -9.51
C ARG A 26 9.16 -12.50 -8.27
N THR A 27 8.80 -11.79 -7.20
CA THR A 27 9.54 -11.70 -5.94
C THR A 27 8.62 -12.09 -4.78
N THR A 28 9.20 -12.50 -3.66
CA THR A 28 8.46 -12.87 -2.45
C THR A 28 8.69 -11.82 -1.37
N ALA A 29 7.62 -11.21 -0.86
CA ALA A 29 7.72 -10.25 0.23
C ALA A 29 7.80 -10.98 1.60
N PRO A 30 8.59 -10.49 2.57
CA PRO A 30 8.78 -11.15 3.87
C PRO A 30 7.48 -11.39 4.63
N ILE A 31 6.58 -10.40 4.56
CA ILE A 31 5.23 -10.43 5.15
C ILE A 31 4.42 -11.68 4.78
N ILE A 32 4.68 -12.29 3.62
CA ILE A 32 3.97 -13.49 3.17
C ILE A 32 4.33 -14.71 4.02
N GLN A 33 5.56 -14.79 4.55
CA GLN A 33 5.97 -15.88 5.43
C GLN A 33 5.22 -15.81 6.77
N ASP A 34 5.01 -14.60 7.29
CA ASP A 34 4.44 -14.38 8.61
C ASP A 34 2.90 -14.36 8.61
N VAL A 35 2.31 -13.74 7.59
CA VAL A 35 0.86 -13.51 7.51
C VAL A 35 0.16 -14.48 6.55
N GLY A 36 0.90 -15.07 5.61
CA GLY A 36 0.34 -15.89 4.55
C GLY A 36 -0.43 -15.08 3.49
N VAL A 37 -1.08 -15.80 2.57
CA VAL A 37 -1.91 -15.22 1.51
C VAL A 37 -3.35 -15.64 1.75
N GLU A 38 -4.07 -14.85 2.54
CA GLU A 38 -5.49 -15.07 2.80
C GLU A 38 -6.33 -14.05 2.06
N TYR A 39 -7.39 -14.53 1.40
CA TYR A 39 -8.39 -13.69 0.75
C TYR A 39 -9.76 -13.91 1.36
N SER A 40 -10.49 -12.82 1.58
CA SER A 40 -11.86 -12.86 2.09
C SER A 40 -12.78 -11.98 1.22
N PRO A 41 -14.07 -12.35 1.12
CA PRO A 41 -15.04 -11.49 0.46
C PRO A 41 -15.26 -10.22 1.29
N VAL A 42 -15.09 -9.06 0.66
CA VAL A 42 -15.30 -7.74 1.25
C VAL A 42 -16.38 -7.03 0.44
N LYS A 43 -17.42 -6.57 1.11
CA LYS A 43 -18.43 -5.70 0.49
C LYS A 43 -17.91 -4.28 0.50
N PHE A 44 -17.82 -3.67 -0.67
CA PHE A 44 -17.48 -2.26 -0.78
C PHE A 44 -18.71 -1.44 -0.45
N HIS A 45 -18.56 -0.52 0.51
CA HIS A 45 -19.58 0.46 0.88
C HIS A 45 -19.45 1.69 -0.02
N GLY A 46 -19.70 1.51 -1.33
CA GLY A 46 -19.46 2.50 -2.38
C GLY A 46 -20.58 3.52 -2.60
N SER A 47 -21.60 3.57 -1.73
CA SER A 47 -22.78 4.44 -1.91
C SER A 47 -22.40 5.90 -2.21
N LEU A 48 -22.70 6.38 -3.43
CA LEU A 48 -22.22 7.67 -3.92
C LEU A 48 -22.63 8.85 -3.02
N LEU A 49 -23.91 8.89 -2.64
CA LEU A 49 -24.52 9.99 -1.88
C LEU A 49 -24.38 9.87 -0.36
N LYS A 50 -23.87 8.75 0.16
CA LYS A 50 -23.67 8.54 1.60
C LYS A 50 -22.20 8.74 1.96
N SER A 51 -21.92 9.65 2.88
CA SER A 51 -20.56 9.87 3.37
C SER A 51 -20.14 8.81 4.39
N ASN A 52 -18.85 8.79 4.73
CA ASN A 52 -18.22 8.00 5.79
C ASN A 52 -16.98 8.76 6.32
N ASP A 53 -16.33 8.22 7.35
CA ASP A 53 -15.22 8.87 8.05
C ASP A 53 -14.03 9.22 7.14
N PHE A 54 -13.80 8.45 6.08
CA PHE A 54 -12.72 8.69 5.12
C PHE A 54 -13.04 9.79 4.09
N ARG A 55 -14.31 10.22 4.02
CA ARG A 55 -14.87 11.18 3.05
C ARG A 55 -15.29 12.51 3.68
N LEU A 56 -14.99 12.74 4.96
CA LEU A 56 -15.27 14.01 5.62
C LEU A 56 -14.38 15.13 5.04
N ASP A 57 -14.78 16.38 5.28
CA ASP A 57 -13.97 17.55 4.99
C ASP A 57 -12.65 17.52 5.77
N ALA A 58 -11.65 18.30 5.31
CA ALA A 58 -10.35 18.36 5.96
C ALA A 58 -10.47 18.71 7.46
N GLY A 59 -9.90 17.84 8.29
CA GLY A 59 -10.00 17.95 9.74
C GLY A 59 -9.39 16.76 10.48
N PRO A 60 -9.28 16.86 11.82
CA PRO A 60 -8.66 15.82 12.65
C PRO A 60 -9.32 14.45 12.54
N GLU A 61 -10.65 14.39 12.37
CA GLU A 61 -11.41 13.14 12.32
C GLU A 61 -11.06 12.32 11.07
N VAL A 62 -11.04 12.97 9.89
CA VAL A 62 -10.64 12.29 8.65
C VAL A 62 -9.15 11.93 8.68
N ASP A 63 -8.30 12.77 9.27
CA ASP A 63 -6.88 12.46 9.39
C ASP A 63 -6.64 11.25 10.30
N ALA A 64 -7.38 11.12 11.40
CA ALA A 64 -7.34 9.93 12.26
C ALA A 64 -7.82 8.67 11.51
N ALA A 65 -8.89 8.79 10.72
CA ALA A 65 -9.38 7.69 9.90
C ALA A 65 -8.31 7.22 8.91
N TRP A 66 -7.70 8.13 8.15
CA TRP A 66 -6.64 7.78 7.20
C TRP A 66 -5.37 7.25 7.88
N LYS A 67 -5.00 7.80 9.05
CA LYS A 67 -3.88 7.30 9.85
C LYS A 67 -4.10 5.85 10.29
N SER A 68 -5.33 5.47 10.63
CA SER A 68 -5.67 4.09 11.03
C SER A 68 -5.48 3.04 9.92
N LEU A 69 -5.32 3.49 8.67
CA LEU A 69 -5.00 2.61 7.54
C LEU A 69 -3.49 2.31 7.42
N GLY A 70 -2.64 2.92 8.25
CA GLY A 70 -1.18 2.82 8.12
C GLY A 70 -0.60 3.70 7.01
N ALA A 71 -1.34 4.72 6.55
CA ALA A 71 -0.89 5.65 5.50
C ALA A 71 0.32 6.52 5.92
N ASP A 72 0.63 6.56 7.22
CA ASP A 72 1.75 7.31 7.80
C ASP A 72 2.77 6.36 8.48
N TYR A 73 2.75 5.06 8.18
CA TYR A 73 3.75 4.13 8.70
C TYR A 73 5.13 4.37 8.05
N HIS A 74 6.17 4.21 8.85
CA HIS A 74 7.56 4.30 8.41
C HIS A 74 7.99 3.04 7.65
N ALA A 75 9.20 3.09 7.08
CA ALA A 75 9.85 1.91 6.52
C ALA A 75 9.90 0.78 7.55
N ALA A 76 9.71 -0.45 7.10
CA ALA A 76 9.95 -1.65 7.88
C ALA A 76 11.38 -2.16 7.64
N ARG A 77 11.90 -2.96 8.59
CA ARG A 77 13.16 -3.69 8.40
C ARG A 77 12.93 -4.98 7.64
N VAL A 78 13.60 -5.14 6.51
CA VAL A 78 13.73 -6.43 5.80
C VAL A 78 15.04 -7.11 6.23
N PRO A 79 14.98 -8.35 6.78
CA PRO A 79 16.18 -9.12 7.11
C PRO A 79 17.11 -9.34 5.91
N ALA A 80 18.42 -9.36 6.14
CA ALA A 80 19.40 -9.47 5.07
C ALA A 80 19.29 -10.80 4.27
N ASP A 81 18.89 -11.89 4.91
CA ASP A 81 18.67 -13.20 4.31
C ASP A 81 17.37 -13.29 3.48
N GLU A 82 16.51 -12.27 3.57
CA GLU A 82 15.28 -12.13 2.77
C GLU A 82 15.38 -11.09 1.66
N ALA A 83 16.41 -10.24 1.67
CA ALA A 83 16.54 -9.08 0.79
C ALA A 83 16.47 -9.44 -0.70
N GLU A 84 17.31 -10.36 -1.17
CA GLU A 84 17.37 -10.76 -2.58
C GLU A 84 16.03 -11.36 -3.06
N ARG A 85 15.40 -12.20 -2.23
CA ARG A 85 14.10 -12.82 -2.51
C ARG A 85 12.97 -11.78 -2.58
N SER A 86 13.14 -10.68 -1.85
CA SER A 86 12.23 -9.52 -1.85
C SER A 86 12.50 -8.54 -3.00
N GLY A 87 13.50 -8.79 -3.84
CA GLY A 87 13.87 -7.92 -4.96
C GLY A 87 14.80 -6.77 -4.57
N LEU A 88 15.36 -6.78 -3.35
CA LEU A 88 16.34 -5.79 -2.89
C LEU A 88 17.74 -6.24 -3.29
N ALA A 89 18.48 -5.34 -3.96
CA ALA A 89 19.82 -5.66 -4.42
C ALA A 89 20.86 -5.56 -3.29
N PRO A 90 21.97 -6.33 -3.34
CA PRO A 90 22.99 -6.31 -2.31
C PRO A 90 23.64 -4.94 -2.07
N ASP A 91 23.64 -4.06 -3.08
CA ASP A 91 24.23 -2.71 -3.07
C ASP A 91 23.22 -1.61 -2.66
N GLN A 92 21.97 -1.97 -2.32
CA GLN A 92 21.01 -1.01 -1.77
C GLN A 92 21.33 -0.63 -0.32
N VAL A 93 20.72 0.47 0.13
CA VAL A 93 20.89 1.06 1.47
C VAL A 93 20.66 0.02 2.56
N LYS A 94 21.56 -0.01 3.56
CA LYS A 94 21.51 -0.93 4.72
C LYS A 94 21.49 -0.17 6.04
N ILE A 95 20.91 -0.81 7.03
CA ILE A 95 20.98 -0.41 8.44
C ILE A 95 22.29 -0.98 9.02
N LYS A 96 23.02 -0.20 9.83
CA LYS A 96 24.24 -0.71 10.47
C LYS A 96 23.92 -1.91 11.38
N GLU A 97 24.83 -2.87 11.41
CA GLU A 97 24.71 -4.07 12.26
C GLU A 97 24.48 -3.79 13.75
N GLN A 98 25.08 -2.72 14.31
CA GLN A 98 24.87 -2.34 15.70
C GLN A 98 23.41 -1.96 16.03
N TYR A 99 22.62 -1.61 15.01
CA TYR A 99 21.19 -1.31 15.11
C TYR A 99 20.30 -2.46 14.61
N GLY A 100 20.89 -3.65 14.40
CA GLY A 100 20.20 -4.88 14.02
C GLY A 100 20.21 -5.22 12.54
N GLY A 101 20.96 -4.48 11.70
CA GLY A 101 21.23 -4.84 10.31
C GLY A 101 19.99 -4.83 9.40
N GLY A 102 20.16 -5.32 8.16
CA GLY A 102 19.09 -5.45 7.17
C GLY A 102 18.84 -4.19 6.33
N TYR A 103 17.68 -4.15 5.66
CA TYR A 103 17.33 -3.14 4.66
C TYR A 103 16.09 -2.35 5.08
N PRO A 104 16.10 -1.01 5.02
CA PRO A 104 14.89 -0.21 5.17
C PRO A 104 14.03 -0.33 3.90
N ALA A 105 12.79 -0.79 4.03
CA ALA A 105 11.86 -0.90 2.91
C ALA A 105 10.42 -0.60 3.32
N HIS A 106 9.62 -0.02 2.42
CA HIS A 106 8.20 0.22 2.68
C HIS A 106 7.36 -0.95 2.16
N VAL A 107 6.26 -1.25 2.86
CA VAL A 107 5.20 -2.09 2.29
C VAL A 107 4.51 -1.30 1.19
N GLU A 108 4.70 -1.69 -0.07
CA GLU A 108 4.23 -0.93 -1.24
C GLU A 108 2.75 -0.56 -1.18
N GLY A 109 1.88 -1.49 -0.72
CA GLY A 109 0.45 -1.22 -0.58
C GLY A 109 0.11 -0.10 0.42
N LEU A 110 0.89 0.04 1.51
CA LEU A 110 0.72 1.13 2.47
C LEU A 110 1.31 2.44 1.93
N HIS A 111 2.39 2.36 1.15
CA HIS A 111 2.90 3.53 0.42
C HIS A 111 1.90 4.03 -0.64
N HIS A 112 1.16 3.13 -1.30
CA HIS A 112 0.05 3.53 -2.17
C HIS A 112 -1.07 4.26 -1.39
N LEU A 113 -1.39 3.81 -0.17
CA LEU A 113 -2.32 4.54 0.70
C LEU A 113 -1.79 5.91 1.11
N HIS A 114 -0.49 6.03 1.39
CA HIS A 114 0.18 7.32 1.60
C HIS A 114 -0.02 8.26 0.39
N CYS A 115 0.30 7.77 -0.81
CA CYS A 115 0.11 8.50 -2.07
C CYS A 115 -1.34 8.96 -2.24
N LEU A 116 -2.31 8.07 -1.98
CA LEU A 116 -3.73 8.39 -2.10
C LEU A 116 -4.16 9.44 -1.07
N ASN A 117 -3.66 9.35 0.16
CA ASN A 117 -3.92 10.35 1.20
C ASN A 117 -3.33 11.72 0.82
N LEU A 118 -2.12 11.76 0.24
CA LEU A 118 -1.55 13.01 -0.26
C LEU A 118 -2.45 13.61 -1.35
N LEU A 119 -2.93 12.83 -2.32
CA LEU A 119 -3.88 13.31 -3.33
C LEU A 119 -5.16 13.86 -2.70
N ARG A 120 -5.73 13.16 -1.71
CA ARG A 120 -6.91 13.64 -0.95
C ARG A 120 -6.62 15.00 -0.31
N LYS A 121 -5.49 15.14 0.39
CA LYS A 121 -5.09 16.39 1.05
C LYS A 121 -4.86 17.52 0.04
N SER A 122 -4.46 17.20 -1.19
CA SER A 122 -4.22 18.15 -2.27
C SER A 122 -5.45 18.54 -3.10
N LEU A 123 -6.62 17.96 -2.83
CA LEU A 123 -7.87 18.39 -3.48
C LEU A 123 -8.14 19.87 -3.17
N ALA A 124 -8.72 20.60 -4.13
CA ALA A 124 -8.89 22.05 -4.02
C ALA A 124 -9.63 22.51 -2.75
N TRP A 125 -10.60 21.73 -2.27
CA TRP A 125 -11.37 22.02 -1.04
C TRP A 125 -10.65 21.62 0.26
N ASN A 126 -9.53 20.90 0.17
CA ASN A 126 -8.71 20.45 1.30
C ASN A 126 -7.38 21.20 1.39
N PHE A 127 -6.87 21.68 0.25
CA PHE A 127 -5.50 22.16 0.09
C PHE A 127 -5.12 23.26 1.08
N ASP A 128 -5.94 24.30 1.21
CA ASP A 128 -5.67 25.44 2.10
C ASP A 128 -5.50 25.02 3.57
N TYR A 129 -6.22 24.00 4.02
CA TYR A 129 -6.12 23.48 5.39
C TYR A 129 -4.75 22.82 5.60
N TYR A 130 -4.34 21.91 4.73
CA TYR A 130 -3.08 21.18 4.87
C TYR A 130 -1.85 22.03 4.55
N GLN A 131 -1.96 22.95 3.58
CA GLN A 131 -0.90 23.88 3.26
C GLN A 131 -0.56 24.78 4.46
N LYS A 132 -1.57 25.27 5.19
CA LYS A 132 -1.37 26.10 6.39
C LYS A 132 -0.68 25.36 7.53
N GLN A 133 -0.86 24.04 7.64
CA GLN A 133 -0.16 23.25 8.64
C GLN A 133 1.34 23.11 8.32
N GLY A 134 1.71 23.11 7.04
CA GLY A 134 3.12 23.04 6.62
C GLY A 134 3.85 21.79 7.10
N LEU A 135 3.15 20.65 7.17
CA LEU A 135 3.70 19.36 7.63
C LEU A 135 3.95 18.40 6.47
N GLY A 136 4.94 17.51 6.65
CA GLY A 136 5.24 16.45 5.68
C GLY A 136 5.51 17.00 4.27
N PRO A 137 4.91 16.46 3.20
CA PRO A 137 5.08 17.00 1.85
C PRO A 137 4.77 18.49 1.72
N PHE A 138 3.83 19.02 2.52
CA PHE A 138 3.40 20.43 2.49
C PHE A 138 4.41 21.40 3.13
N SER A 139 5.45 20.89 3.81
CA SER A 139 6.55 21.73 4.31
C SER A 139 7.58 22.07 3.22
N ASN A 140 7.49 21.45 2.05
CA ASN A 140 8.42 21.67 0.95
C ASN A 140 8.03 22.86 0.08
N GLU A 141 8.99 23.33 -0.71
CA GLU A 141 8.74 24.31 -1.77
C GLU A 141 7.62 23.86 -2.72
N PRO A 142 6.81 24.79 -3.28
CA PRO A 142 5.66 24.45 -4.12
C PRO A 142 5.99 23.55 -5.32
N SER A 143 7.19 23.70 -5.91
CA SER A 143 7.65 22.87 -7.02
C SER A 143 7.90 21.42 -6.60
N ILE A 144 8.46 21.20 -5.42
CA ILE A 144 8.71 19.88 -4.85
C ILE A 144 7.41 19.21 -4.44
N LEU A 145 6.51 19.96 -3.78
CA LEU A 145 5.17 19.47 -3.44
C LEU A 145 4.41 19.04 -4.70
N LYS A 146 4.44 19.85 -5.77
CA LYS A 146 3.84 19.50 -7.06
C LYS A 146 4.42 18.20 -7.62
N ASN A 147 5.75 18.07 -7.66
CA ASN A 147 6.41 16.86 -8.16
C ASN A 147 6.00 15.62 -7.35
N HIS A 148 5.97 15.74 -6.02
CA HIS A 148 5.55 14.65 -5.13
C HIS A 148 4.11 14.23 -5.41
N ILE A 149 3.16 15.18 -5.49
CA ILE A 149 1.75 14.90 -5.82
C ILE A 149 1.64 14.19 -7.17
N THR A 150 2.34 14.66 -8.21
CA THR A 150 2.27 14.05 -9.55
C THR A 150 2.94 12.67 -9.62
N HIS A 151 3.99 12.44 -8.83
CA HIS A 151 4.61 11.14 -8.67
C HIS A 151 3.63 10.15 -8.01
N CYS A 152 3.00 10.56 -6.91
CA CYS A 152 1.98 9.76 -6.22
C CYS A 152 0.81 9.39 -7.15
N LEU A 153 0.36 10.34 -7.97
CA LEU A 153 -0.66 10.09 -8.99
C LEU A 153 -0.23 9.01 -10.00
N ASP A 154 1.00 9.09 -10.52
CA ASP A 154 1.47 8.14 -11.52
C ASP A 154 1.71 6.73 -10.93
N ILE A 155 2.24 6.63 -9.72
CA ILE A 155 2.39 5.35 -9.01
C ILE A 155 1.02 4.66 -8.84
N LEU A 156 -0.01 5.40 -8.41
CA LEU A 156 -1.36 4.85 -8.27
C LEU A 156 -1.95 4.43 -9.62
N ARG A 157 -1.73 5.20 -10.69
CA ARG A 157 -2.14 4.80 -12.05
C ARG A 157 -1.49 3.47 -12.43
N GLN A 158 -0.18 3.32 -12.24
CA GLN A 158 0.55 2.09 -12.57
C GLN A 158 0.05 0.89 -11.75
N GLN A 159 -0.20 1.08 -10.45
CA GLN A 159 -0.74 0.04 -9.58
C GLN A 159 -2.13 -0.43 -10.04
N LEU A 160 -3.03 0.50 -10.36
CA LEU A 160 -4.37 0.17 -10.86
C LEU A 160 -4.33 -0.56 -12.21
N MET A 161 -3.34 -0.26 -13.06
CA MET A 161 -3.14 -1.00 -14.31
C MET A 161 -2.53 -2.38 -14.09
N CYS A 162 -1.62 -2.53 -13.13
CA CYS A 162 -0.98 -3.80 -12.80
C CYS A 162 -1.98 -4.79 -12.16
N THR A 163 -2.86 -4.28 -11.31
CA THR A 163 -3.85 -5.08 -10.55
C THR A 163 -5.28 -4.78 -10.97
N VAL A 164 -5.49 -4.55 -12.27
CA VAL A 164 -6.77 -4.10 -12.83
C VAL A 164 -7.94 -4.95 -12.34
N ASP A 165 -8.94 -4.29 -11.78
CA ASP A 165 -10.18 -4.93 -11.36
C ASP A 165 -11.06 -5.19 -12.58
N ILE A 166 -11.49 -6.44 -12.75
CA ILE A 166 -12.35 -6.91 -13.84
C ILE A 166 -13.81 -7.07 -13.41
N GLY A 167 -14.15 -6.70 -12.18
CA GLY A 167 -15.52 -6.64 -11.69
C GLY A 167 -16.37 -5.63 -12.48
N VAL A 168 -17.69 -5.84 -12.47
CA VAL A 168 -18.65 -4.97 -13.16
C VAL A 168 -19.58 -4.29 -12.15
N LEU A 169 -19.96 -3.05 -12.44
CA LEU A 169 -20.95 -2.28 -11.69
C LEU A 169 -22.26 -2.24 -12.48
N GLY A 170 -23.36 -2.57 -11.83
CA GLY A 170 -24.70 -2.57 -12.43
C GLY A 170 -25.43 -1.24 -12.21
N GLN A 171 -26.69 -1.21 -12.65
CA GLN A 171 -27.62 -0.11 -12.37
C GLN A 171 -28.82 -0.62 -11.57
N VAL A 172 -29.37 0.26 -10.73
CA VAL A 172 -30.59 0.06 -9.94
C VAL A 172 -31.58 1.19 -10.24
N TRP A 173 -32.86 0.96 -9.95
CA TRP A 173 -33.87 2.02 -9.99
C TRP A 173 -33.77 2.90 -8.74
N TYR A 174 -33.57 4.20 -8.94
CA TYR A 174 -33.59 5.21 -7.89
C TYR A 174 -34.70 6.21 -8.19
N GLN A 175 -35.44 6.62 -7.15
CA GLN A 175 -36.46 7.66 -7.30
C GLN A 175 -36.09 8.84 -6.40
N PRO A 176 -35.56 9.93 -6.96
CA PRO A 176 -35.31 11.16 -6.22
C PRO A 176 -36.62 11.78 -5.69
N PRO A 177 -36.57 12.53 -4.57
CA PRO A 177 -37.73 13.26 -4.06
C PRO A 177 -38.34 14.18 -5.14
N GLY A 178 -39.65 14.04 -5.37
CA GLY A 178 -40.37 14.86 -6.35
C GLY A 178 -40.12 14.52 -7.83
N LYS A 179 -39.44 13.40 -8.13
CA LYS A 179 -39.19 12.93 -9.51
C LYS A 179 -39.69 11.50 -9.73
N GLY A 180 -39.73 11.07 -11.00
CA GLY A 180 -39.97 9.68 -11.38
C GLY A 180 -38.74 8.79 -11.20
N PRO A 181 -38.87 7.46 -11.28
CA PRO A 181 -37.74 6.54 -11.23
C PRO A 181 -36.76 6.77 -12.38
N GLU A 182 -35.47 6.73 -12.07
CA GLU A 182 -34.35 6.80 -13.02
C GLU A 182 -33.34 5.70 -12.73
N ALA A 183 -32.60 5.29 -13.76
CA ALA A 183 -31.51 4.32 -13.61
C ALA A 183 -30.30 5.01 -12.95
N PHE A 184 -29.73 4.37 -11.93
CA PHE A 184 -28.60 4.89 -11.16
C PHE A 184 -27.55 3.80 -10.95
N VAL A 185 -26.26 4.14 -11.01
CA VAL A 185 -25.17 3.16 -10.86
C VAL A 185 -25.08 2.66 -9.41
N ASP A 186 -25.06 1.35 -9.21
CA ASP A 186 -24.80 0.76 -7.90
C ASP A 186 -23.30 0.48 -7.73
N PHE A 187 -22.67 1.29 -6.88
CA PHE A 187 -21.25 1.20 -6.56
C PHE A 187 -20.94 0.18 -5.45
N ASN A 188 -21.96 -0.47 -4.87
CA ASN A 188 -21.76 -1.46 -3.80
C ASN A 188 -21.54 -2.86 -4.41
N THR A 189 -20.28 -3.27 -4.55
CA THR A 189 -19.90 -4.60 -5.06
C THR A 189 -19.21 -5.44 -4.00
N VAL A 190 -19.02 -6.73 -4.31
CA VAL A 190 -18.28 -7.67 -3.46
C VAL A 190 -16.98 -8.03 -4.17
N HIS A 191 -15.86 -7.81 -3.49
CA HIS A 191 -14.53 -8.14 -3.98
C HIS A 191 -13.92 -9.25 -3.13
N LYS A 192 -12.94 -9.97 -3.67
CA LYS A 192 -12.07 -10.82 -2.86
C LYS A 192 -10.77 -10.06 -2.61
N CYS A 193 -10.60 -9.59 -1.39
CA CYS A 193 -9.45 -8.78 -1.00
C CYS A 193 -8.47 -9.63 -0.20
N ARG A 194 -7.18 -9.30 -0.28
CA ARG A 194 -6.20 -9.78 0.68
C ARG A 194 -6.58 -9.30 2.08
N ASN A 195 -6.16 -10.04 3.10
CA ASN A 195 -6.33 -9.63 4.48
C ASN A 195 -5.50 -8.35 4.78
N PHE A 196 -6.14 -7.19 4.58
CA PHE A 196 -5.53 -5.88 4.75
C PHE A 196 -5.10 -5.64 6.21
N ASP A 197 -5.93 -6.03 7.17
CA ASP A 197 -5.63 -5.82 8.59
C ASP A 197 -4.39 -6.58 9.01
N ALA A 198 -4.26 -7.84 8.60
CA ALA A 198 -3.07 -8.62 8.93
C ALA A 198 -1.79 -8.06 8.27
N ILE A 199 -1.91 -7.51 7.05
CA ILE A 199 -0.80 -6.81 6.38
C ILE A 199 -0.41 -5.54 7.12
N ARG A 200 -1.40 -4.72 7.49
CA ARG A 200 -1.20 -3.48 8.26
C ARG A 200 -0.54 -3.79 9.61
N ASP A 201 -1.08 -4.75 10.35
CA ASP A 201 -0.60 -5.09 11.69
C ASP A 201 0.83 -5.66 11.66
N TRP A 202 1.20 -6.38 10.59
CA TRP A 202 2.59 -6.78 10.39
C TRP A 202 3.47 -5.55 10.15
N ALA A 203 3.08 -4.66 9.26
CA ALA A 203 3.87 -3.45 8.97
C ALA A 203 4.06 -2.59 10.22
N GLU A 204 3.02 -2.46 11.03
CA GLU A 204 3.05 -1.70 12.28
C GLU A 204 4.15 -2.19 13.23
N LYS A 205 4.26 -3.51 13.40
CA LYS A 205 5.22 -4.15 14.32
C LYS A 205 6.67 -4.10 13.84
N HIS A 206 6.87 -3.89 12.54
CA HIS A 206 8.20 -3.95 11.90
C HIS A 206 8.76 -2.57 11.53
N GLN A 207 8.05 -1.49 11.86
CA GLN A 207 8.49 -0.13 11.58
C GLN A 207 9.85 0.15 12.21
N LEU A 208 10.68 0.83 11.43
CA LEU A 208 11.87 1.48 11.92
C LEU A 208 11.50 2.66 12.82
N PRO A 209 12.42 3.11 13.70
CA PRO A 209 12.21 4.31 14.49
C PRO A 209 11.88 5.52 13.61
N ASP A 210 11.12 6.46 14.15
CA ASP A 210 10.90 7.74 13.48
C ASP A 210 12.20 8.54 13.35
N VAL A 211 12.16 9.61 12.54
CA VAL A 211 13.34 10.45 12.29
C VAL A 211 13.88 11.10 13.58
N GLU A 212 13.00 11.48 14.51
CA GLU A 212 13.39 12.15 15.76
C GLU A 212 14.17 11.22 16.70
N ASN A 213 13.86 9.92 16.66
CA ASN A 213 14.47 8.88 17.49
C ASN A 213 15.54 8.06 16.75
N THR A 214 15.81 8.34 15.47
CA THR A 214 16.81 7.64 14.67
C THR A 214 18.21 8.26 14.84
N PRO A 215 19.24 7.48 15.26
CA PRO A 215 20.60 7.97 15.34
C PRO A 215 21.13 8.49 14.00
N ALA A 216 21.93 9.57 14.01
CA ALA A 216 22.49 10.16 12.79
C ALA A 216 23.34 9.19 11.96
N ASP A 217 23.89 8.15 12.60
CA ASP A 217 24.74 7.14 11.97
C ASP A 217 24.00 5.81 11.74
N PHE A 218 22.67 5.82 11.70
CA PHE A 218 21.84 4.62 11.59
C PHE A 218 22.08 3.79 10.31
N LEU A 219 22.28 4.45 9.17
CA LEU A 219 22.53 3.81 7.88
C LEU A 219 24.01 3.51 7.66
N GLU A 220 24.31 2.42 6.97
CA GLU A 220 25.65 2.13 6.46
C GLU A 220 26.06 3.14 5.38
N LEU A 221 27.32 3.56 5.40
CA LEU A 221 27.89 4.32 4.28
C LEU A 221 28.13 3.39 3.08
N PRO A 222 28.03 3.89 1.84
CA PRO A 222 28.34 3.12 0.64
C PRO A 222 29.75 2.53 0.69
N LYS A 223 29.89 1.28 0.24
CA LYS A 223 31.17 0.56 0.12
C LYS A 223 31.71 0.72 -1.30
N GLU A 224 33.00 0.43 -1.48
CA GLU A 224 33.60 0.39 -2.81
C GLU A 224 32.87 -0.62 -3.71
N GLY A 225 32.43 -0.16 -4.88
CA GLY A 225 31.65 -0.98 -5.83
C GLY A 225 30.12 -0.86 -5.69
N ASP A 226 29.60 -0.23 -4.63
CA ASP A 226 28.16 0.04 -4.51
C ASP A 226 27.70 1.04 -5.57
N ARG A 227 26.49 0.83 -6.11
CA ARG A 227 25.90 1.73 -7.10
C ARG A 227 25.42 3.02 -6.45
N ILE A 228 25.90 4.15 -6.95
CA ILE A 228 25.47 5.49 -6.52
C ILE A 228 24.78 6.19 -7.70
N TRP A 229 23.53 6.61 -7.49
CA TRP A 229 22.77 7.38 -8.47
C TRP A 229 23.11 8.87 -8.36
N HIS A 230 23.42 9.52 -9.48
CA HIS A 230 23.68 10.97 -9.53
C HIS A 230 22.43 11.80 -9.84
N THR A 231 21.30 11.12 -10.06
CA THR A 231 19.96 11.69 -10.20
C THR A 231 19.01 10.89 -9.34
N VAL A 232 17.92 11.51 -8.87
CA VAL A 232 16.84 10.79 -8.18
C VAL A 232 16.29 9.74 -9.16
N PRO A 233 16.31 8.44 -8.81
CA PRO A 233 15.81 7.36 -9.65
C PRO A 233 14.31 7.46 -9.97
#